data_AF-A0A9E5FMH3-F1
#
_entry.id   AF-A0A9E5FMH3-F1
#
_cell.length_a   1.000
_cell.length_b   1.000
_cell.length_c   1.000
_cell.angle_alpha   90.00
_cell.angle_beta   90.00
_cell.angle_gamma   90.00
#
_symmetry.space_group_name_H-M   'P 1'
#
loop_
_entity.id
_entity.type
_entity.pdbx_description
1 polymer ?
#
loop_
_entity_poly.entity_id
_entity_poly.type
_entity_poly.pdbx_seq_one_letter_code
_entity_poly.pdbx_strand_id
1 'polypeptide(L)' 'MIMALVCWLVGSLGVHRYMMGYKNWWQQLLLTFVCGIGSVWALIDLIKILTGKMKMADGRDLE' A
#
# COMPACT_ATOMS: atom_id res chain seq x y z
N MET A 1 9.52 -8.85 0.72
CA MET A 1 9.57 -8.60 -0.77
C MET A 1 8.24 -8.77 -1.50
N ILE A 2 7.41 -9.74 -1.08
CA ILE A 2 6.10 -10.05 -1.68
C ILE A 2 5.16 -8.83 -1.68
N MET A 3 5.29 -7.96 -0.67
CA MET A 3 4.49 -6.74 -0.54
C MET A 3 4.71 -5.72 -1.65
N ALA A 4 5.90 -5.66 -2.26
CA ALA A 4 6.16 -4.80 -3.43
C ALA A 4 5.40 -5.30 -4.67
N LEU A 5 5.36 -6.62 -4.86
CA LEU A 5 4.65 -7.25 -5.97
C LEU A 5 3.13 -7.06 -5.84
N VAL A 6 2.60 -7.22 -4.61
CA VAL A 6 1.18 -6.94 -4.30
C VAL A 6 0.85 -5.47 -4.52
N CYS A 7 1.75 -4.55 -4.16
CA CYS A 7 1.57 -3.13 -4.42
C CYS A 7 1.60 -2.79 -5.93
N TRP A 8 2.42 -3.48 -6.73
CA TRP A 8 2.45 -3.28 -8.18
C TRP A 8 1.18 -3.81 -8.88
N LEU A 9 0.68 -4.98 -8.49
CA LEU A 9 -0.46 -5.63 -9.12
C LEU A 9 -1.82 -5.13 -8.60
N VAL A 10 -1.90 -4.82 -7.30
CA VAL A 10 -3.17 -4.54 -6.59
C VAL A 10 -3.08 -3.29 -5.70
N GLY A 11 -2.02 -2.48 -5.83
CA GLY A 11 -1.81 -1.31 -4.99
C GLY A 11 -2.80 -0.18 -5.23
N SER A 12 -3.28 0.00 -6.47
CA SER A 12 -4.31 0.99 -6.78
C SER A 12 -5.62 0.74 -6.04
N LEU A 13 -5.92 -0.51 -5.68
CA LEU A 13 -7.09 -0.87 -4.86
C LEU A 13 -6.84 -0.72 -3.35
N GLY A 14 -5.60 -0.46 -2.91
CA GLY A 14 -5.26 -0.31 -1.48
C GLY A 14 -5.13 -1.64 -0.70
N VAL A 15 -5.08 -2.78 -1.39
CA VAL A 15 -4.96 -4.12 -0.77
C VAL A 15 -3.65 -4.29 0.00
N HIS A 16 -2.59 -3.63 -0.44
CA HIS A 16 -1.30 -3.63 0.25
C HIS A 16 -1.40 -3.10 1.69
N ARG A 17 -2.15 -2.01 1.93
CA ARG A 17 -2.40 -1.46 3.29
C ARG A 17 -3.30 -2.36 4.13
N TYR A 18 -4.25 -3.07 3.50
CA TYR A 18 -5.08 -4.06 4.19
C TYR A 18 -4.22 -5.20 4.73
N MET A 19 -3.34 -5.76 3.88
CA MET A 19 -2.43 -6.84 4.28
C MET A 19 -1.44 -6.43 5.36
N MET A 20 -1.02 -5.16 5.36
CA MET A 20 -0.16 -4.61 6.41
C MET A 20 -0.90 -4.28 7.72
N GLY A 21 -2.23 -4.44 7.79
CA GLY A 21 -3.03 -4.18 8.99
C GLY A 21 -3.31 -2.68 9.24
N TYR A 22 -3.08 -1.81 8.27
CA TYR A 22 -3.39 -0.38 8.44
C TYR A 22 -4.91 -0.16 8.37
N LYS A 23 -5.48 0.39 9.45
CA LYS A 23 -6.89 0.82 9.53
C LYS A 23 -7.27 1.83 8.44
N ASN A 24 -6.26 2.52 7.89
CA ASN A 24 -6.39 3.57 6.88
C ASN A 24 -6.52 3.02 5.45
N TRP A 25 -6.60 1.70 5.25
CA TRP A 25 -6.74 1.10 3.90
C TRP A 25 -7.96 1.65 3.17
N TRP A 26 -9.09 1.81 3.86
CA TRP A 26 -10.35 2.23 3.24
C TRP A 26 -10.25 3.62 2.59
N GLN A 27 -9.39 4.50 3.12
CA GLN A 27 -9.15 5.81 2.53
C GLN A 27 -8.48 5.71 1.16
N GLN A 28 -7.57 4.75 0.96
CA GLN A 28 -6.95 4.49 -0.34
C GLN A 28 -7.98 4.06 -1.37
N LEU A 29 -8.87 3.14 -0.95
CA LEU A 29 -9.92 2.59 -1.78
C LEU A 29 -10.91 3.68 -2.19
N LEU A 30 -11.31 4.54 -1.24
CA LEU A 30 -12.17 5.69 -1.51
C LEU A 30 -11.51 6.69 -2.46
N LEU A 31 -10.23 7.04 -2.27
CA LEU A 31 -9.51 7.98 -3.16
C LEU A 31 -9.32 7.43 -4.58
N THR A 32 -9.09 6.12 -4.71
CA THR A 32 -9.04 5.47 -6.02
C THR A 32 -10.39 5.53 -6.70
N PHE A 33 -11.49 5.28 -5.98
CA PHE A 33 -12.82 5.21 -6.56
C PHE A 33 -13.42 6.60 -6.86
N VAL A 34 -13.13 7.59 -6.01
CA VAL A 34 -13.65 8.96 -6.13
C VAL A 34 -12.80 9.82 -7.06
N CYS A 35 -11.47 9.70 -6.98
CA CYS A 35 -10.56 10.62 -7.66
C CYS A 35 -9.59 9.92 -8.64
N GLY A 36 -9.49 8.58 -8.64
CA GLY A 36 -8.46 7.86 -9.40
C GLY A 36 -7.02 8.10 -8.90
N ILE A 37 -6.83 8.95 -7.89
CA ILE A 37 -5.52 9.34 -7.36
C ILE A 37 -4.93 8.27 -6.42
N GLY A 38 -5.73 7.27 -6.00
CA GLY A 38 -5.24 6.17 -5.16
C GLY A 38 -4.09 5.37 -5.78
N SER A 39 -3.99 5.35 -7.11
CA SER A 39 -2.87 4.76 -7.87
C SER A 39 -1.54 5.50 -7.65
N VAL A 40 -1.55 6.83 -7.55
CA VAL A 40 -0.35 7.64 -7.26
C VAL A 40 0.14 7.37 -5.85
N TRP A 41 -0.80 7.22 -4.91
CA TRP A 41 -0.45 6.90 -3.53
C TRP A 41 0.14 5.50 -3.39
N ALA A 42 -0.38 4.53 -4.15
CA ALA A 42 0.19 3.20 -4.27
C ALA A 42 1.61 3.22 -4.83
N LEU A 43 1.89 4.08 -5.82
CA LEU A 43 3.22 4.25 -6.39
C LEU A 43 4.23 4.78 -5.36
N ILE A 44 3.81 5.74 -4.53
CA ILE A 44 4.64 6.27 -3.43
C ILE A 44 4.91 5.17 -2.38
N ASP A 45 3.89 4.38 -2.04
CA ASP A 45 4.03 3.26 -1.11
C ASP A 45 5.00 2.20 -1.66
N LEU A 46 4.91 1.88 -2.95
CA LEU A 46 5.82 0.98 -3.67
C LEU A 46 7.29 1.42 -3.52
N ILE A 47 7.60 2.70 -3.76
CA ILE A 47 8.96 3.23 -3.61
C ILE A 47 9.43 3.09 -2.15
N LYS A 48 8.56 3.35 -1.17
CA LYS A 48 8.93 3.23 0.24
C LYS A 48 9.16 1.77 0.68
N ILE A 49 8.39 0.81 0.15
CA ILE A 49 8.63 -0.63 0.35
C ILE A 49 9.98 -1.03 -0.24
N LEU A 50 10.27 -0.60 -1.48
CA LEU A 50 11.54 -0.87 -2.15
C LEU A 50 12.74 -0.26 -1.39
N THR A 51 12.53 0.91 -0.77
CA THR A 51 13.54 1.57 0.06
C THR A 51 13.63 0.97 1.48
N GLY A 52 12.80 -0.03 1.83
CA GLY A 52 12.77 -0.64 3.16
C GLY A 52 12.31 0.32 4.27
N LYS A 53 11.67 1.44 3.91
CA LYS A 53 11.24 2.48 4.86
C LYS A 53 9.81 2.29 5.38
N MET A 54 9.06 1.37 4.80
CA MET A 54 7.72 1.00 5.28
C MET A 54 7.81 -0.22 6.18
N LYS A 55 7.13 -0.18 7.32
CA LYS A 55 6.94 -1.32 8.22
C LYS A 55 5.47 -1.75 8.21
N MET A 56 5.20 -2.98 8.63
CA MET A 56 3.82 -3.42 8.90
C MET A 56 3.21 -2.56 10.01
N ALA A 57 1.87 -2.44 10.09
CA ALA A 57 1.20 -1.73 11.18
C ALA A 57 1.50 -2.35 12.56
N ASP A 58 1.90 -3.62 12.56
CA ASP A 58 2.35 -4.41 13.72
C ASP A 58 3.84 -4.16 14.09
N GLY A 59 4.56 -3.34 13.33
CA GLY A 59 5.98 -3.02 13.57
C GLY A 59 6.98 -4.06 13.04
N ARG A 60 6.48 -5.18 12.49
CA ARG A 60 7.27 -6.20 11.79
C ARG A 60 7.85 -5.69 10.48
N ASP A 61 8.99 -6.25 10.11
CA ASP A 61 9.64 -5.99 8.84
C ASP A 61 8.82 -6.57 7.68
N LEU A 62 9.02 -6.04 6.47
CA LEU A 62 8.29 -6.46 5.28
C LEU A 62 8.90 -7.75 4.71
N GLU A 63 8.61 -8.88 5.36
CA GLU A 63 8.99 -10.23 4.91
C GLU A 63 8.62 -10.46 3.41
#